data_AF-A0A1H9EVM0-F1
#
_entry.id   AF-A0A1H9EVM0-F1
#
_cell.length_a   1.000
_cell.length_b   1.000
_cell.length_c   1.000
_cell.angle_alpha   90.00
_cell.angle_beta   90.00
_cell.angle_gamma   90.00
#
_symmetry.space_group_name_H-M   'P 1'
#
loop_
_entity.id
_entity.type
_entity.pdbx_description
1 polymer ?
#
loop_
_entity_poly.entity_id
_entity_poly.type
_entity_poly.pdbx_seq_one_letter_code
_entity_poly.pdbx_strand_id
1 'polypeptide(L)'
;MTTVSGEITVLLDVLGHRQGDSRILEAVVLVGPQMEVSEYDFDGEKSTYFVFKDAGTELLFEDDVLASAMVRTQPDPEDETYGVYPRPGELVQGLSATATRDEVRAFLGSPERTGPSFDRYQVNGRYLHFEFGADGRVARISALLEPV
;
A
#
# COMPACT_ATOMS: atom_id res chain seq x y z
N MET A 1 -6.23 -19.36 -3.86
CA MET A 1 -5.78 -17.96 -3.82
C MET A 1 -6.70 -17.21 -2.88
N THR A 2 -6.12 -16.45 -1.95
CA THR A 2 -6.89 -15.64 -1.01
C THR A 2 -7.46 -14.43 -1.75
N THR A 3 -8.69 -14.04 -1.43
CA THR A 3 -9.33 -12.85 -2.02
C THR A 3 -9.69 -11.89 -0.92
N VAL A 4 -9.43 -10.60 -1.15
CA VAL A 4 -9.82 -9.50 -0.26
C VAL A 4 -10.75 -8.54 -0.98
N SER A 5 -11.48 -7.75 -0.20
CA SER A 5 -12.39 -6.70 -0.65
C SER A 5 -12.13 -5.42 0.15
N GLY A 6 -12.73 -4.29 -0.28
CA GLY A 6 -12.46 -2.96 0.27
C GLY A 6 -11.67 -2.09 -0.70
N GLU A 7 -11.30 -0.87 -0.28
CA GLU A 7 -10.60 0.10 -1.12
C GLU A 7 -9.21 -0.39 -1.57
N ILE A 8 -8.62 -1.36 -0.86
CA ILE A 8 -7.37 -2.03 -1.26
C ILE A 8 -7.49 -2.70 -2.63
N THR A 9 -8.68 -3.14 -3.06
CA THR A 9 -8.83 -3.77 -4.39
C THR A 9 -8.62 -2.77 -5.50
N VAL A 10 -9.06 -1.52 -5.33
CA VAL A 10 -8.77 -0.43 -6.27
C VAL A 10 -7.26 -0.24 -6.39
N LEU A 11 -6.54 -0.24 -5.27
CA LEU A 11 -5.08 -0.11 -5.26
C LEU A 11 -4.39 -1.29 -5.96
N LEU A 12 -4.89 -2.52 -5.79
CA LEU A 12 -4.37 -3.72 -6.45
C LEU A 12 -4.67 -3.73 -7.97
N ASP A 13 -5.84 -3.24 -8.37
CA ASP A 13 -6.32 -3.27 -9.75
C ASP A 13 -5.59 -2.27 -10.64
N VAL A 14 -5.14 -1.14 -10.09
CA VAL A 14 -4.39 -0.12 -10.86
C VAL A 14 -2.92 -0.47 -11.09
N LEU A 15 -2.38 -1.46 -10.38
CA LEU A 15 -0.98 -1.89 -10.50
C LEU A 15 -0.68 -2.39 -11.93
N GLY A 16 0.48 -1.99 -12.45
CA GLY A 16 0.94 -2.34 -13.80
C GLY A 16 0.46 -1.39 -14.90
N HIS A 17 -0.33 -0.37 -14.56
CA HIS A 17 -0.64 0.71 -15.49
C HIS A 17 0.46 1.76 -15.56
N ARG A 18 0.62 2.36 -16.75
CA ARG A 18 1.62 3.41 -16.96
C ARG A 18 1.14 4.74 -16.42
N GLN A 19 2.07 5.59 -15.99
CA GLN A 19 1.79 6.97 -15.63
C GLN A 19 1.01 7.67 -16.75
N GLY A 20 -0.07 8.36 -16.38
CA GLY A 20 -1.00 9.01 -17.31
C GLY A 20 -2.19 8.14 -17.74
N ASP A 21 -2.24 6.86 -17.37
CA ASP A 21 -3.42 6.02 -17.57
C ASP A 21 -4.57 6.49 -16.66
N SER A 22 -5.76 6.70 -17.24
CA SER A 22 -6.93 7.19 -16.51
C SER A 22 -7.38 6.25 -15.40
N ARG A 23 -7.05 4.95 -15.46
CA ARG A 23 -7.40 3.98 -14.40
C ARG A 23 -6.73 4.32 -13.07
N ILE A 24 -5.54 4.92 -13.09
CA ILE A 24 -4.83 5.36 -11.88
C ILE A 24 -5.62 6.45 -11.13
N LEU A 25 -6.47 7.21 -11.83
CA LEU A 25 -7.32 8.21 -11.20
C LEU A 25 -8.29 7.60 -10.19
N GLU A 26 -8.65 6.32 -10.31
CA GLU A 26 -9.49 5.63 -9.32
C GLU A 26 -8.80 5.56 -7.95
N ALA A 27 -7.49 5.30 -7.92
CA ALA A 27 -6.70 5.35 -6.69
C ALA A 27 -6.58 6.79 -6.14
N VAL A 28 -6.37 7.77 -7.03
CA VAL A 28 -6.29 9.20 -6.65
C VAL A 28 -7.60 9.70 -6.03
N VAL A 29 -8.75 9.26 -6.54
CA VAL A 29 -10.07 9.61 -5.99
C VAL A 29 -10.22 9.18 -4.53
N LEU A 30 -9.60 8.06 -4.14
CA LEU A 30 -9.65 7.58 -2.76
C LEU A 30 -8.90 8.50 -1.78
N VAL A 31 -7.76 9.06 -2.21
CA VAL A 31 -6.83 9.79 -1.34
C VAL A 31 -6.88 11.30 -1.52
N GLY A 32 -7.59 11.77 -2.54
CA GLY A 32 -7.72 13.19 -2.85
C GLY A 32 -6.64 13.70 -3.81
N PRO A 33 -6.82 14.91 -4.37
CA PRO A 33 -5.98 15.40 -5.46
C PRO A 33 -4.68 16.08 -4.99
N GLN A 34 -4.51 16.30 -3.69
CA GLN A 34 -3.33 17.02 -3.16
C GLN A 34 -2.14 16.06 -3.11
N MET A 35 -1.30 16.12 -4.14
CA MET A 35 -0.09 15.32 -4.26
C MET A 35 1.14 16.16 -4.51
N GLU A 36 2.27 15.67 -3.99
CA GLU A 36 3.61 16.07 -4.39
C GLU A 36 4.19 14.99 -5.32
N VAL A 37 5.04 15.38 -6.27
CA VAL A 37 5.75 14.44 -7.14
C VAL A 37 7.23 14.49 -6.81
N SER A 38 7.83 13.34 -6.53
CA SER A 38 9.27 13.18 -6.30
C SER A 38 9.84 12.19 -7.30
N GLU A 39 10.95 12.53 -7.95
CA GLU A 39 11.63 11.68 -8.92
C GLU A 39 13.03 11.33 -8.42
N TYR A 40 13.41 10.07 -8.58
CA TYR A 40 14.72 9.53 -8.25
C TYR A 40 15.25 8.75 -9.45
N ASP A 41 16.55 8.87 -9.68
CA ASP A 41 17.29 8.09 -10.67
C ASP A 41 18.46 7.45 -9.93
N PHE A 42 18.45 6.11 -9.86
CA PHE A 42 19.53 5.34 -9.26
C PHE A 42 19.98 4.25 -10.21
N ASP A 43 21.23 4.34 -10.66
CA ASP A 43 21.83 3.39 -11.61
C ASP A 43 21.03 3.22 -12.92
N GLY A 44 20.31 4.27 -13.35
CA GLY A 44 19.50 4.26 -14.55
C GLY A 44 18.08 3.71 -14.37
N GLU A 45 17.72 3.26 -13.17
CA GLU A 45 16.34 2.93 -12.81
C GLU A 45 15.63 4.21 -12.34
N LYS A 46 14.58 4.59 -13.07
CA LYS A 46 13.78 5.78 -12.74
C LYS A 46 12.63 5.39 -11.80
N SER A 47 12.62 5.97 -10.61
CA SER A 47 11.48 5.90 -9.69
C SER A 47 10.76 7.24 -9.62
N THR A 48 9.44 7.23 -9.74
CA THR A 48 8.60 8.41 -9.50
C THR A 48 7.60 8.10 -8.40
N TYR A 49 7.51 8.97 -7.40
CA TYR A 49 6.55 8.87 -6.31
C TYR A 49 5.49 9.95 -6.48
N PHE A 50 4.23 9.56 -6.49
CA PHE A 50 3.13 10.48 -6.18
C PHE A 50 2.82 10.36 -4.69
N VAL A 51 3.07 11.43 -3.95
CA VAL A 51 3.03 11.47 -2.50
C VAL A 51 1.81 12.26 -2.04
N PHE A 52 0.86 11.58 -1.40
CA PHE A 52 -0.36 12.15 -0.83
C PHE A 52 -0.20 12.22 0.70
N LYS A 53 0.63 13.16 1.17
CA LYS A 53 1.04 13.24 2.59
C LYS A 53 -0.14 13.23 3.56
N ASP A 54 -1.12 14.09 3.35
CA ASP A 54 -2.30 14.21 4.23
C ASP A 54 -3.12 12.91 4.29
N ALA A 55 -3.09 12.12 3.22
CA ALA A 55 -3.80 10.84 3.11
C ALA A 55 -2.92 9.63 3.44
N GLY A 56 -1.68 9.85 3.91
CA GLY A 56 -0.76 8.78 4.28
C GLY A 56 -0.49 7.79 3.15
N THR A 57 -0.55 8.22 1.88
CA THR A 57 -0.49 7.31 0.73
C THR A 57 0.58 7.72 -0.27
N GLU A 58 1.27 6.74 -0.82
CA GLU A 58 2.29 6.91 -1.85
C GLU A 58 2.05 5.94 -2.99
N LEU A 59 2.18 6.42 -4.23
CA LEU A 59 2.17 5.59 -5.44
C LEU A 59 3.57 5.61 -6.05
N LEU A 60 4.22 4.45 -6.11
CA LEU A 60 5.55 4.27 -6.66
C LEU A 60 5.45 3.73 -8.09
N PHE A 61 6.04 4.49 -9.00
CA PHE A 61 6.24 4.13 -10.39
C PHE A 61 7.69 3.75 -10.62
N GLU A 62 7.92 2.62 -11.26
CA GLU A 62 9.23 2.17 -11.76
C GLU A 62 9.14 2.11 -13.29
N ASP A 63 10.02 2.81 -13.99
CA ASP A 63 9.99 2.92 -15.46
C ASP A 63 8.61 3.35 -16.02
N ASP A 64 8.01 4.31 -15.33
CA ASP A 64 6.64 4.84 -15.48
C ASP A 64 5.52 3.81 -15.23
N VAL A 65 5.79 2.61 -14.73
CA VAL A 65 4.76 1.59 -14.41
C VAL A 65 4.47 1.64 -12.91
N LEU A 66 3.18 1.73 -12.53
CA LEU A 66 2.78 1.70 -11.13
C LEU A 66 3.09 0.33 -10.51
N ALA A 67 4.16 0.28 -9.73
CA ALA A 67 4.70 -0.94 -9.13
C ALA A 67 4.16 -1.17 -7.71
N SER A 68 3.90 -0.09 -6.96
CA SER A 68 3.43 -0.18 -5.58
C SER A 68 2.50 0.97 -5.19
N ALA A 69 1.52 0.65 -4.35
CA ALA A 69 0.71 1.62 -3.62
C ALA A 69 0.83 1.34 -2.12
N MET A 70 1.35 2.32 -1.37
CA MET A 70 1.68 2.18 0.05
C MET A 70 0.78 3.09 0.86
N VAL A 71 0.13 2.53 1.88
CA VAL A 71 -0.78 3.28 2.76
C VAL A 71 -0.37 3.14 4.21
N ARG A 72 -0.30 4.27 4.90
CA ARG A 72 -0.04 4.36 6.34
C ARG A 72 -1.35 4.21 7.10
N THR A 73 -1.36 3.29 8.06
CA THR A 73 -2.54 3.00 8.89
C THR A 73 -2.39 3.55 10.30
N GLN A 74 -1.20 4.04 10.65
CA GLN A 74 -0.86 4.70 11.89
C GLN A 74 0.04 5.92 11.61
N PRO A 75 0.09 6.90 12.53
CA PRO A 75 1.09 7.96 12.47
C PRO A 75 2.51 7.38 12.44
N ASP A 76 3.36 7.95 11.60
CA ASP A 76 4.78 7.56 11.55
C ASP A 76 5.57 8.32 12.62
N PRO A 77 6.18 7.64 13.61
CA PRO A 77 7.02 8.31 14.60
C PRO A 77 8.32 8.89 14.00
N GLU A 78 8.74 8.45 12.81
CA GLU A 78 9.94 8.96 12.13
C GLU A 78 9.61 10.14 11.19
N ASP A 79 8.34 10.30 10.81
CA ASP A 79 7.87 11.40 9.96
C ASP A 79 6.43 11.80 10.29
N GLU A 80 6.29 12.69 11.28
CA GLU A 80 5.00 13.23 11.72
C GLU A 80 4.28 14.10 10.67
N THR A 81 4.90 14.36 9.51
CA THR A 81 4.28 15.15 8.44
C THR A 81 3.27 14.35 7.61
N TYR A 82 3.29 13.02 7.72
CA TYR A 82 2.29 12.17 7.08
C TYR A 82 1.03 12.03 7.92
N GLY A 83 -0.11 12.15 7.26
CA GLY A 83 -1.38 11.68 7.77
C GLY A 83 -1.51 10.16 7.70
N VAL A 84 -2.71 9.68 8.01
CA VAL A 84 -3.10 8.27 7.88
C VAL A 84 -4.12 8.13 6.75
N TYR A 85 -4.28 6.91 6.24
CA TYR A 85 -5.28 6.62 5.21
C TYR A 85 -6.67 7.13 5.64
N PRO A 86 -7.39 7.88 4.78
CA PRO A 86 -8.56 8.67 5.21
C PRO A 86 -9.75 7.81 5.65
N ARG A 87 -9.83 6.56 5.19
CA ARG A 87 -10.94 5.64 5.50
C ARG A 87 -10.40 4.27 5.93
N PRO A 88 -9.74 4.18 7.10
CA PRO A 88 -9.05 2.95 7.51
C PRO A 88 -10.00 1.75 7.69
N GLY A 89 -11.27 1.99 8.03
CA GLY A 89 -12.29 0.93 8.12
C GLY A 89 -12.74 0.34 6.78
N GLU A 90 -12.51 1.05 5.68
CA GLU A 90 -12.90 0.63 4.32
C GLU A 90 -11.73 0.03 3.53
N LEU A 91 -10.50 0.12 4.06
CA LEU A 91 -9.28 -0.27 3.36
C LEU A 91 -9.27 -1.77 3.02
N VAL A 92 -9.37 -2.64 4.04
CA VAL A 92 -9.55 -4.08 3.86
C VAL A 92 -10.83 -4.49 4.59
N GLN A 93 -11.87 -4.83 3.84
CA GLN A 93 -13.16 -5.17 4.42
C GLN A 93 -13.03 -6.40 5.33
N GLY A 94 -13.42 -6.25 6.59
CA GLY A 94 -13.36 -7.31 7.60
C GLY A 94 -12.03 -7.42 8.35
N LEU A 95 -11.06 -6.56 8.08
CA LEU A 95 -9.78 -6.51 8.79
C LEU A 95 -9.50 -5.07 9.25
N SER A 96 -9.19 -4.90 10.54
CA SER A 96 -8.77 -3.59 11.05
C SER A 96 -7.47 -3.13 10.36
N ALA A 97 -7.40 -1.87 9.93
CA ALA A 97 -6.18 -1.27 9.40
C ALA A 97 -5.00 -1.28 10.40
N THR A 98 -5.29 -1.43 11.70
CA THR A 98 -4.30 -1.55 12.78
C THR A 98 -4.36 -2.92 13.46
N ALA A 99 -4.79 -3.94 12.72
CA ALA A 99 -4.79 -5.33 13.18
C ALA A 99 -3.41 -5.77 13.66
N THR A 100 -3.38 -6.69 14.61
CA THR A 100 -2.17 -7.40 15.02
C THR A 100 -1.76 -8.42 13.95
N ARG A 101 -0.50 -8.86 14.00
CA ARG A 101 0.01 -9.90 13.11
C ARG A 101 -0.81 -11.20 13.16
N ASP A 102 -1.29 -11.59 14.34
CA ASP A 102 -2.11 -12.79 14.51
C ASP A 102 -3.49 -12.62 13.88
N GLU A 103 -4.11 -11.44 13.98
CA GLU A 103 -5.37 -11.13 13.33
C GLU A 103 -5.24 -11.15 11.79
N VAL A 104 -4.15 -10.60 11.25
CA VAL A 104 -3.87 -10.65 9.80
C VAL A 104 -3.74 -12.10 9.33
N ARG A 105 -3.02 -12.94 10.07
CA ARG A 105 -2.85 -14.38 9.76
C ARG A 105 -4.14 -15.17 9.90
N ALA A 106 -4.94 -14.87 10.91
CA ALA A 106 -6.26 -15.48 11.08
C ALA A 106 -7.19 -15.13 9.90
N PHE A 107 -7.06 -13.92 9.36
CA PHE A 107 -7.86 -13.44 8.23
C PHE A 107 -7.38 -13.98 6.87
N LEU A 108 -6.07 -13.91 6.57
CA LEU A 108 -5.50 -14.23 5.25
C LEU A 108 -4.94 -15.65 5.13
N GLY A 109 -4.77 -16.35 6.25
CA GLY A 109 -4.11 -17.65 6.32
C GLY A 109 -2.59 -17.52 6.43
N SER A 110 -1.86 -18.47 5.81
CA SER A 110 -0.40 -18.49 5.86
C SER A 110 0.20 -17.46 4.88
N PRO A 111 1.15 -16.62 5.32
CA PRO A 111 1.86 -15.72 4.43
C PRO A 111 2.73 -16.48 3.42
N GLU A 112 2.91 -15.90 2.25
CA GLU A 112 3.87 -16.35 1.23
C GLU A 112 5.31 -16.04 1.67
N ARG A 113 5.52 -14.89 2.34
CA ARG A 113 6.81 -14.52 2.93
C ARG A 113 6.62 -13.84 4.29
N THR A 114 7.53 -14.12 5.20
CA THR A 114 7.56 -13.56 6.55
C THR A 114 8.94 -12.96 6.81
N GLY A 115 8.96 -11.76 7.36
CA GLY A 115 10.15 -11.12 7.92
C GLY A 115 9.99 -10.81 9.41
N PRO A 116 11.01 -10.18 10.04
CA PRO A 116 10.95 -9.81 11.45
C PRO A 116 9.73 -8.92 11.76
N SER A 117 9.50 -7.90 10.94
CA SER A 117 8.45 -6.88 11.11
C SER A 117 7.41 -6.88 9.99
N PHE A 118 7.35 -7.91 9.14
CA PHE A 118 6.38 -7.95 8.05
C PHE A 118 5.87 -9.35 7.72
N ASP A 119 4.69 -9.41 7.10
CA ASP A 119 4.17 -10.57 6.40
C ASP A 119 3.65 -10.17 5.02
N ARG A 120 3.85 -11.03 4.02
CA ARG A 120 3.36 -10.83 2.65
C ARG A 120 2.47 -11.98 2.21
N TYR A 121 1.42 -11.65 1.46
CA TYR A 121 0.39 -12.57 1.00
C TYR A 121 0.16 -12.40 -0.50
N GLN A 122 -0.11 -13.50 -1.19
CA GLN A 122 -0.71 -13.44 -2.52
C GLN A 122 -2.22 -13.29 -2.40
N VAL A 123 -2.75 -12.17 -2.88
CA VAL A 123 -4.19 -11.87 -2.87
C VAL A 123 -4.63 -11.29 -4.20
N ASN A 124 -5.82 -11.64 -4.67
CA ASN A 124 -6.40 -11.11 -5.92
C ASN A 124 -5.45 -11.17 -7.15
N GLY A 125 -4.54 -12.15 -7.20
CA GLY A 125 -3.55 -12.27 -8.28
C GLY A 125 -2.35 -11.29 -8.20
N ARG A 126 -2.23 -10.55 -7.09
CA ARG A 126 -1.17 -9.59 -6.75
C ARG A 126 -0.60 -9.91 -5.36
N TYR A 127 0.09 -8.96 -4.73
CA TYR A 127 0.63 -9.11 -3.39
C TYR A 127 0.15 -8.00 -2.45
N LEU A 128 -0.13 -8.38 -1.21
CA LEU A 128 -0.24 -7.46 -0.08
C LEU A 128 0.89 -7.70 0.91
N HIS A 129 1.57 -6.63 1.26
CA HIS A 129 2.62 -6.59 2.26
C HIS A 129 2.13 -5.80 3.47
N PHE A 130 2.19 -6.40 4.65
CA PHE A 130 1.81 -5.79 5.92
C PHE A 130 3.06 -5.57 6.74
N GLU A 131 3.37 -4.31 7.06
CA GLU A 131 4.42 -3.95 8.00
C GLU A 131 3.84 -3.65 9.36
N PHE A 132 4.48 -4.19 10.39
CA PHE A 132 4.09 -4.06 11.78
C PHE A 132 5.00 -3.05 12.48
N GLY A 133 4.39 -2.09 13.18
CA GLY A 133 5.09 -1.17 14.06
C GLY A 133 5.64 -1.86 15.31
N ALA A 134 6.39 -1.09 16.11
CA ALA A 134 6.96 -1.58 17.37
C ALA A 134 5.90 -2.03 18.40
N ASP A 135 4.67 -1.54 18.26
CA ASP A 135 3.50 -1.92 19.06
C ASP A 135 2.86 -3.25 18.60
N GLY A 136 3.39 -3.88 17.54
CA GLY A 136 2.92 -5.15 16.99
C GLY A 136 1.66 -5.03 16.14
N ARG A 137 1.24 -3.82 15.78
CA ARG A 137 0.08 -3.55 14.94
C ARG A 137 0.50 -3.14 13.53
N VAL A 138 -0.35 -3.38 12.55
CA VAL A 138 -0.13 -2.91 11.18
C VAL A 138 0.04 -1.39 11.21
N ALA A 139 1.17 -0.94 10.69
CA ALA A 139 1.52 0.47 10.51
C ALA A 139 1.49 0.89 9.04
N ARG A 140 1.74 -0.06 8.13
CA ARG A 140 1.69 0.15 6.68
C ARG A 140 1.15 -1.07 5.97
N ILE A 141 0.36 -0.83 4.93
CA ILE A 141 -0.08 -1.85 3.97
C ILE A 141 0.39 -1.43 2.58
N SER A 142 1.02 -2.34 1.85
CA SER A 142 1.48 -2.07 0.48
C SER A 142 0.86 -3.08 -0.49
N ALA A 143 0.20 -2.57 -1.53
CA ALA A 143 -0.20 -3.34 -2.69
C ALA A 143 0.95 -3.36 -3.70
N LEU A 144 1.39 -4.54 -4.12
CA LEU A 144 2.60 -4.69 -4.94
C LEU A 144 2.30 -5.46 -6.23
N LEU A 145 2.89 -4.97 -7.33
CA LEU A 145 2.80 -5.60 -8.66
C LEU A 145 3.58 -6.92 -8.68
N GLU A 146 4.78 -6.90 -8.12
CA GLU A 146 5.73 -8.00 -8.06
C GLU A 146 6.18 -8.29 -6.61
N PRO A 147 6.66 -9.52 -6.32
CA PRO A 147 7.16 -9.85 -4.99
C PRO A 147 8.57 -9.26 -4.76
N VAL A 148 8.67 -8.15 -4.03
CA VAL A 148 9.95 -7.50 -3.64
C VAL A 148 10.70 -8.16 -2.46
#